data_AF-A0A377ANM4-F1
#
_entry.id   AF-A0A377ANM4-F1
#
_cell.length_a   1.000
_cell.length_b   1.000
_cell.length_c   1.000
_cell.angle_alpha   90.00
_cell.angle_beta   90.00
_cell.angle_gamma   90.00
#
_symmetry.space_group_name_H-M   'P 1'
#
loop_
_entity.id
_entity.type
_entity.pdbx_description
1 polymer ?
#
loop_
_entity_poly.entity_id
_entity_poly.type
_entity_poly.pdbx_seq_one_letter_code
_entity_poly.pdbx_strand_id
1 'polypeptide(L)'
;MADIGAPPRRLNWKPRLIPDEQAIIEQTLCELVDEMSCHLVLTTGGTGPARRDVTPDATLAVADREMPGFGEQMRQISLHFVPTAILRVRWRDSQTGADP
;
A
#
# COMPACT_ATOMS: atom_id res chain seq x y z
N MET A 1 -10.89 25.79 15.08
CA MET A 1 -9.60 26.50 15.10
C MET A 1 -8.61 25.58 15.79
N ALA A 2 -7.86 24.77 15.01
CA ALA A 2 -6.95 23.78 15.57
C ALA A 2 -5.68 24.48 16.09
N ASP A 3 -5.29 24.11 17.31
CA ASP A 3 -4.17 24.64 18.08
C ASP A 3 -2.82 24.39 17.37
N ILE A 4 -2.11 25.46 17.05
CA ILE A 4 -0.79 25.47 16.35
C ILE A 4 0.37 25.47 17.39
N GLY A 5 0.07 25.37 18.70
CA GLY A 5 1.06 25.46 19.78
C GLY A 5 1.56 24.15 20.39
N ALA A 6 1.02 22.99 20.00
CA ALA A 6 1.40 21.72 20.64
C ALA A 6 2.80 21.25 20.19
N PRO A 7 3.67 20.78 21.11
CA PRO A 7 4.97 20.21 20.74
C PRO A 7 4.77 19.00 19.80
N PRO A 8 5.71 18.74 18.88
CA PRO A 8 5.57 17.64 17.92
C PRO A 8 5.38 16.33 18.69
N ARG A 9 4.22 15.69 18.50
CA ARG A 9 3.93 14.39 19.11
C ARG A 9 4.99 13.40 18.65
N ARG A 10 5.65 12.71 19.58
CA ARG A 10 6.56 11.61 19.23
C ARG A 10 5.78 10.57 18.44
N LEU A 11 6.25 10.25 17.24
CA LEU A 11 5.71 9.15 16.45
C LEU A 11 5.96 7.83 17.19
N ASN A 12 4.89 7.06 17.37
CA ASN A 12 4.94 5.72 17.95
C ASN A 12 4.94 4.69 16.82
N TRP A 13 6.09 4.10 16.53
CA TRP A 13 6.26 3.15 15.44
C TRP A 13 5.86 1.73 15.85
N LYS A 14 5.10 1.04 14.99
CA LYS A 14 4.72 -0.38 15.16
C LYS A 14 5.25 -1.21 13.98
N PRO A 15 6.56 -1.54 13.96
CA PRO A 15 7.16 -2.24 12.83
C PRO A 15 6.65 -3.69 12.72
N ARG A 16 6.55 -4.17 11.48
CA ARG A 16 6.24 -5.56 11.12
C ARG A 16 7.14 -5.98 9.95
N LEU A 17 7.65 -7.20 10.00
CA LEU A 17 8.36 -7.85 8.90
C LEU A 17 7.67 -9.19 8.65
N ILE A 18 7.10 -9.35 7.46
CA ILE A 18 6.22 -10.47 7.10
C ILE A 18 6.58 -10.96 5.69
N PRO A 19 6.27 -12.23 5.35
CA PRO A 19 6.42 -12.73 3.98
C PRO A 19 5.39 -12.12 3.02
N ASP A 20 5.65 -12.23 1.72
CA ASP A 20 4.75 -11.81 0.62
C ASP A 20 3.58 -12.79 0.44
N GLU A 21 2.83 -13.03 1.52
CA GLU A 21 1.64 -13.89 1.54
C GLU A 21 0.40 -13.03 1.79
N GLN A 22 -0.54 -13.01 0.83
CA GLN A 22 -1.68 -12.10 0.84
C GLN A 22 -2.46 -12.13 2.17
N ALA A 23 -2.82 -13.33 2.67
CA ALA A 23 -3.57 -13.47 3.91
C ALA A 23 -2.82 -12.91 5.14
N ILE A 24 -1.49 -13.04 5.17
CA ILE A 24 -0.66 -12.52 6.26
C ILE A 24 -0.59 -10.99 6.20
N ILE A 25 -0.47 -10.42 4.99
CA ILE A 25 -0.48 -8.97 4.78
C ILE A 25 -1.83 -8.39 5.22
N GLU A 26 -2.94 -8.96 4.76
CA GLU A 26 -4.31 -8.54 5.12
C GLU A 26 -4.49 -8.54 6.65
N GLN A 27 -4.18 -9.66 7.31
CA GLN A 27 -4.31 -9.77 8.76
C GLN A 27 -3.43 -8.75 9.51
N THR A 28 -2.20 -8.54 9.04
CA THR A 28 -1.28 -7.57 9.66
C THR A 28 -1.79 -6.14 9.50
N LEU A 29 -2.36 -5.78 8.35
CA LEU A 29 -2.94 -4.46 8.13
C LEU A 29 -4.14 -4.22 9.06
N CYS A 30 -5.05 -5.20 9.19
CA CYS A 30 -6.16 -5.13 10.13
C CYS A 30 -5.67 -4.99 11.58
N GLU A 31 -4.73 -5.83 12.04
CA GLU A 31 -4.18 -5.75 13.40
C GLU A 31 -3.58 -4.36 13.70
N LEU A 32 -2.81 -3.81 12.76
CA LEU A 32 -2.19 -2.49 12.92
C LEU A 32 -3.23 -1.37 13.04
N VAL A 33 -4.30 -1.44 12.26
CA VAL A 33 -5.35 -0.39 12.26
C VAL A 33 -6.29 -0.58 13.45
N ASP A 34 -6.87 -1.77 13.60
CA ASP A 34 -7.98 -2.03 14.52
C ASP A 34 -7.51 -2.21 15.96
N GLU A 35 -6.41 -2.95 16.16
CA GLU A 35 -5.92 -3.27 17.50
C GLU A 35 -4.86 -2.29 17.97
N MET A 36 -3.92 -1.93 17.08
CA MET A 36 -2.81 -1.03 17.43
C MET A 36 -3.15 0.45 17.23
N SER A 37 -4.34 0.75 16.69
CA SER A 37 -4.84 2.12 16.46
C SER A 37 -3.90 2.97 15.59
N CYS A 38 -3.22 2.36 14.61
CA CYS A 38 -2.39 3.10 13.68
C CYS A 38 -3.25 3.92 12.71
N HIS A 39 -3.06 5.24 12.70
CA HIS A 39 -3.72 6.13 11.75
C HIS A 39 -3.06 6.17 10.36
N LEU A 40 -1.84 5.64 10.24
CA LEU A 40 -1.10 5.55 8.99
C LEU A 40 -0.27 4.27 9.01
N VAL A 41 -0.44 3.45 7.97
CA VAL A 41 0.40 2.29 7.70
C VAL A 41 1.17 2.54 6.41
N LEU A 42 2.48 2.32 6.45
CA LEU A 42 3.36 2.44 5.29
C LEU A 42 3.89 1.05 4.97
N THR A 43 3.49 0.51 3.83
CA THR A 43 4.01 -0.76 3.31
C THR A 43 5.21 -0.50 2.40
N THR A 44 6.12 -1.47 2.33
CA THR A 44 7.28 -1.43 1.43
C THR A 44 7.55 -2.84 0.93
N GLY A 45 7.90 -2.96 -0.36
CA GLY A 45 8.03 -4.27 -1.02
C GLY A 45 6.70 -4.82 -1.57
N GLY A 46 6.79 -5.86 -2.39
CA GLY A 46 5.64 -6.59 -2.93
C GLY A 46 4.71 -5.79 -3.86
N THR A 47 5.18 -4.71 -4.51
CA THR A 47 4.37 -3.85 -5.41
C THR A 47 4.84 -3.85 -6.87
N GLY A 48 5.74 -4.78 -7.21
CA GLY A 48 6.22 -4.98 -8.58
C GLY A 48 5.23 -5.79 -9.44
N PRO A 49 5.64 -6.19 -10.66
CA PRO A 49 4.81 -6.95 -11.58
C PRO A 49 4.88 -8.48 -11.40
N ALA A 50 5.66 -8.99 -10.43
CA ALA A 50 5.82 -10.43 -10.26
C ALA A 50 4.54 -11.04 -9.64
N ARG A 51 4.27 -12.33 -9.92
CA ARG A 51 3.12 -13.04 -9.34
C ARG A 51 3.10 -13.07 -7.81
N ARG A 52 4.25 -12.88 -7.17
CA ARG A 52 4.39 -12.82 -5.70
C ARG A 52 4.16 -11.41 -5.13
N ASP A 53 4.13 -10.38 -5.98
CA ASP A 53 3.98 -8.99 -5.55
C ASP A 53 2.50 -8.70 -5.26
N VAL A 54 2.02 -9.18 -4.11
CA VAL A 54 0.59 -9.19 -3.73
C VAL A 54 0.20 -8.06 -2.76
N THR A 55 1.12 -7.17 -2.39
CA THR A 55 0.84 -6.06 -1.44
C THR A 55 -0.32 -5.16 -1.90
N PRO A 56 -0.44 -4.75 -3.18
CA PRO A 56 -1.58 -3.96 -3.65
C PRO A 56 -2.92 -4.69 -3.48
N ASP A 57 -2.97 -5.97 -3.84
CA ASP A 57 -4.19 -6.79 -3.76
C ASP A 57 -4.63 -6.99 -2.31
N ALA A 58 -3.69 -7.33 -1.43
CA ALA A 58 -3.93 -7.43 0.01
C ALA A 58 -4.42 -6.10 0.61
N THR A 59 -3.83 -4.98 0.18
CA THR A 59 -4.24 -3.65 0.66
C THR A 59 -5.66 -3.31 0.21
N LEU A 60 -6.02 -3.61 -1.05
CA LEU A 60 -7.36 -3.37 -1.59
C LEU A 60 -8.41 -4.27 -0.95
N ALA A 61 -8.06 -5.51 -0.58
CA ALA A 61 -8.98 -6.46 0.05
C ALA A 61 -9.47 -5.98 1.43
N VAL A 62 -8.66 -5.22 2.17
CA VAL A 62 -8.99 -4.73 3.53
C VAL A 62 -9.35 -3.24 3.57
N ALA A 63 -9.18 -2.50 2.47
CA ALA A 63 -9.48 -1.08 2.44
C ALA A 63 -10.97 -0.81 2.22
N ASP A 64 -11.56 0.02 3.10
CA ASP A 64 -12.95 0.47 2.94
C ASP A 64 -13.17 1.29 1.67
N ARG A 65 -12.14 2.08 1.28
CA ARG A 65 -12.21 2.97 0.13
C ARG A 65 -10.82 3.24 -0.46
N GLU A 66 -10.73 3.11 -1.78
CA GLU A 66 -9.52 3.47 -2.52
C GLU A 66 -9.40 5.00 -2.71
N MET A 67 -8.17 5.51 -2.58
CA MET A 67 -7.80 6.89 -2.93
C MET A 67 -6.81 6.88 -4.11
N PRO A 68 -7.28 6.75 -5.36
CA PRO A 68 -6.41 6.47 -6.52
C PRO A 68 -5.34 7.55 -6.78
N GLY A 69 -5.61 8.80 -6.39
CA GLY A 69 -4.68 9.92 -6.57
C GLY A 69 -3.32 9.75 -5.87
N PHE A 70 -3.24 8.99 -4.77
CA PHE A 70 -1.96 8.72 -4.11
C PHE A 70 -1.03 7.87 -5.00
N GLY A 71 -1.56 6.80 -5.60
CA GLY A 71 -0.78 5.92 -6.47
C GLY A 71 -0.27 6.63 -7.72
N GLU A 72 -1.11 7.49 -8.30
CA GLU A 72 -0.77 8.30 -9.48
C GLU A 72 0.35 9.30 -9.18
N GLN A 73 0.24 10.05 -8.08
CA GLN A 73 1.26 11.02 -7.67
C GLN A 73 2.60 10.33 -7.33
N MET A 74 2.57 9.20 -6.61
CA MET A 74 3.78 8.44 -6.30
C MET A 74 4.51 7.96 -7.57
N ARG A 75 3.78 7.54 -8.61
CA ARG A 75 4.35 7.14 -9.91
C ARG A 75 4.92 8.32 -10.67
N GLN A 76 4.15 9.40 -10.79
CA GLN A 76 4.58 10.60 -11.51
C GLN A 76 5.90 11.15 -10.93
N ILE A 77 6.01 11.22 -9.61
CA ILE A 77 7.26 11.65 -8.95
C ILE A 77 8.37 10.63 -9.22
N SER A 78 8.11 9.33 -9.04
CA SER A 78 9.13 8.29 -9.22
C SER A 78 9.69 8.20 -10.64
N LEU A 79 8.90 8.54 -11.67
CA LEU A 79 9.35 8.57 -13.08
C LEU A 79 10.48 9.56 -13.34
N HIS A 80 10.61 10.61 -12.54
CA HIS A 80 11.72 11.56 -12.64
C HIS A 80 13.05 10.96 -12.21
N PHE A 81 13.04 9.86 -11.44
CA PHE A 81 14.22 9.23 -10.87
C PHE A 81 14.52 7.86 -11.47
N VAL A 82 13.49 7.08 -11.80
CA VAL A 82 13.64 5.72 -12.31
C VAL A 82 12.63 5.48 -13.45
N PRO A 83 13.09 5.23 -14.69
CA PRO A 83 12.20 5.04 -15.85
C PRO A 83 11.22 3.87 -15.70
N THR A 84 11.60 2.82 -14.94
CA THR A 84 10.74 1.65 -14.68
C THR A 84 9.68 1.88 -13.61
N ALA A 85 9.60 3.08 -13.03
CA ALA A 85 8.59 3.40 -12.02
C ALA A 85 7.14 3.23 -12.50
N ILE A 86 6.91 3.28 -13.82
CA ILE A 86 5.62 2.97 -14.44
C ILE A 86 5.12 1.54 -14.14
N LEU A 87 6.03 0.60 -13.85
CA LEU A 87 5.71 -0.79 -13.56
C LEU A 87 5.26 -1.03 -12.11
N ARG A 88 5.36 -0.02 -11.24
CA ARG A 88 4.72 -0.03 -9.91
C ARG A 88 3.24 0.30 -10.16
N VAL A 89 2.28 -0.41 -9.56
CA VAL A 89 1.01 -0.79 -10.26
C VAL A 89 -0.10 0.26 -10.59
N ARG A 90 -0.37 0.50 -11.88
CA ARG A 90 -1.73 0.21 -12.41
C ARG A 90 -1.57 -0.44 -13.78
N TRP A 91 -1.62 -1.78 -13.80
CA TRP A 91 -1.86 -2.56 -15.01
C TRP A 91 -3.34 -2.97 -15.00
N ARG A 92 -4.09 -2.51 -15.99
CA ARG A 92 -5.42 -3.03 -16.30
C ARG A 92 -5.30 -3.74 -17.63
N ASP A 93 -5.43 -5.07 -17.61
CA ASP A 93 -6.09 -5.78 -18.70
C ASP A 93 -7.08 -6.74 -18.08
N SER A 94 -8.35 -6.44 -18.31
CA SER A 94 -9.45 -7.37 -18.21
C SER A 94 -9.25 -8.45 -19.29
N GLN A 95 -8.72 -9.61 -18.92
CA GLN A 95 -9.00 -10.83 -19.68
C GLN A 95 -10.15 -11.58 -19.01
N THR A 96 -11.35 -11.15 -19.37
CA THR A 96 -12.48 -12.06 -19.57
C THR A 96 -12.05 -13.14 -20.58
N GLY A 97 -12.00 -14.39 -20.14
CA GLY A 97 -12.12 -15.64 -20.91
C GLY A 97 -11.31 -15.80 -22.20
N ALA A 98 -10.25 -16.61 -22.13
CA ALA A 98 -9.95 -17.67 -23.12
C ALA A 98 -8.70 -18.45 -22.66
N ASP A 99 -8.92 -19.68 -22.20
CA ASP A 99 -7.91 -20.74 -22.18
C ASP A 99 -8.22 -21.63 -23.41
N PRO A 100 -7.26 -22.00 -24.26
CA PRO A 100 -7.42 -23.15 -25.15
C PRO A 100 -7.29 -24.48 -24.42
#